data_AF-A0A1G2KMM5-F1
#
_entry.id   AF-A0A1G2KMM5-F1
#
_cell.length_a   1.000
_cell.length_b   1.000
_cell.length_c   1.000
_cell.angle_alpha   90.00
_cell.angle_beta   90.00
_cell.angle_gamma   90.00
#
_symmetry.space_group_name_H-M   'P 1'
#
loop_
_entity.id
_entity.type
_entity.pdbx_description
1 polymer ?
#
loop_
_entity_poly.entity_id
_entity_poly.type
_entity_poly.pdbx_seq_one_letter_code
_entity_poly.pdbx_strand_id
1 'polypeptide(L)'
;MKQNILTIIFIVFLLGTGYVWYQYARSVSAPESLDAAADVSGTLDRVRRLKTLQLETSVFQDPAFKILKPLPRKDRPSVIPGRENPFVPF
;
A
#
# COMPACT_ATOMS: atom_id res chain seq x y z
N MET A 1 8.45 9.75 54.84
CA MET A 1 8.07 8.46 54.20
C MET A 1 6.97 8.62 53.14
N LYS A 2 5.86 9.33 53.39
CA LYS A 2 4.75 9.51 52.41
C LYS A 2 5.15 10.21 51.11
N GLN A 3 6.08 11.17 51.18
CA GLN A 3 6.55 11.95 50.02
C GLN A 3 7.28 11.08 48.99
N ASN A 4 8.12 10.14 49.45
CA ASN A 4 8.88 9.24 48.57
C ASN A 4 7.95 8.27 47.82
N ILE A 5 6.89 7.79 48.46
CA ILE A 5 5.89 6.92 47.84
C ILE A 5 5.17 7.65 46.71
N LEU A 6 4.79 8.90 46.93
CA LEU A 6 4.13 9.72 45.90
C LEU A 6 5.05 9.97 44.71
N THR A 7 6.34 10.25 44.96
CA THR A 7 7.34 10.40 43.89
C THR A 7 7.53 9.11 43.09
N ILE A 8 7.59 7.95 43.74
CA ILE A 8 7.72 6.65 43.07
C ILE A 8 6.49 6.37 42.19
N ILE A 9 5.28 6.62 42.71
CA ILE A 9 4.03 6.46 41.95
C ILE A 9 4.04 7.38 40.72
N PHE A 10 4.47 8.63 40.88
CA PHE A 10 4.55 9.58 39.78
C PHE A 10 5.53 9.11 38.70
N ILE A 11 6.71 8.62 39.08
CA ILE A 11 7.72 8.09 38.14
C ILE A 11 7.16 6.87 37.38
N VAL A 12 6.53 5.93 38.09
CA VAL A 12 5.91 4.74 37.47
C VAL A 12 4.79 5.14 36.51
N PHE A 13 3.98 6.13 36.87
CA PHE A 13 2.93 6.65 36.01
C PHE A 13 3.49 7.30 34.73
N LEU A 14 4.56 8.09 34.85
CA LEU A 14 5.24 8.75 33.73
C LEU A 14 5.88 7.73 32.78
N LEU A 15 6.52 6.69 33.33
CA LEU A 15 7.10 5.59 32.55
C LEU A 15 6.03 4.77 31.86
N GLY A 16 4.94 4.43 32.56
CA GLY A 16 3.84 3.65 32.00
C GLY A 16 3.12 4.39 30.87
N THR A 17 2.78 5.66 31.07
CA THR A 17 2.14 6.50 30.04
C THR A 17 3.07 6.72 28.85
N GLY A 18 4.36 6.99 29.08
CA GLY A 18 5.36 7.11 28.02
C GLY A 18 5.53 5.82 27.22
N TYR A 19 5.51 4.66 27.87
CA TYR A 19 5.61 3.35 27.20
C TYR A 19 4.40 3.06 26.32
N VAL A 20 3.18 3.28 26.84
CA VAL A 20 1.93 3.10 26.07
C VAL A 20 1.90 4.07 24.88
N TRP A 21 2.28 5.33 25.09
CA TRP A 21 2.39 6.32 24.02
C TRP A 21 3.39 5.89 22.94
N TYR A 22 4.58 5.43 23.33
CA TYR A 22 5.60 4.95 22.39
C TYR A 22 5.11 3.76 21.55
N GLN A 23 4.43 2.80 22.18
CA GLN A 23 3.84 1.67 21.45
C GLN A 23 2.74 2.11 20.49
N TYR A 24 1.88 3.05 20.91
CA TYR A 24 0.83 3.59 20.05
C TYR A 24 1.41 4.38 18.88
N ALA A 25 2.37 5.26 19.13
CA ALA A 25 3.07 6.04 18.10
C ALA A 25 3.82 5.14 17.10
N ARG A 26 4.36 4.00 17.54
CA ARG A 26 4.97 3.01 16.64
C ARG A 26 3.93 2.26 15.79
N SER A 27 2.73 2.06 16.32
CA SER A 27 1.63 1.41 15.59
C SER A 27 0.92 2.34 14.60
N VAL A 28 1.02 3.66 14.81
CA VAL A 28 0.60 4.66 13.84
C VAL A 28 1.72 4.81 12.82
N SER A 29 1.71 3.94 11.80
CA SER A 29 2.45 4.21 10.57
C SER A 29 1.97 5.56 10.04
N ALA A 30 2.79 6.61 10.21
CA ALA A 30 2.58 7.85 9.50
C ALA A 30 2.42 7.50 8.01
N PRO A 31 1.47 8.11 7.26
CA PRO A 31 1.48 7.98 5.82
C PRO A 31 2.84 8.45 5.35
N GLU A 32 3.62 7.49 4.87
CA GLU A 32 4.94 7.69 4.29
C GLU A 32 4.79 8.82 3.28
N SER A 33 5.33 10.00 3.62
CA SER A 33 5.43 11.07 2.65
C SER A 33 6.18 10.47 1.47
N LEU A 34 5.50 10.46 0.32
CA LEU A 34 5.95 9.95 -0.97
C LEU A 34 7.30 10.57 -1.35
N ASP A 35 8.39 10.08 -0.76
CA ASP A 35 9.70 10.18 -1.36
C ASP A 35 9.70 9.22 -2.53
N ALA A 36 9.53 9.81 -3.70
CA ALA A 36 9.60 9.19 -5.01
C ALA A 36 11.04 8.72 -5.32
N ALA A 37 11.60 7.87 -4.46
CA ALA A 37 12.74 7.04 -4.79
C ALA A 37 12.17 5.72 -5.33
N ALA A 38 12.18 5.59 -6.66
CA ALA A 38 11.76 4.43 -7.44
C ALA A 38 11.89 3.09 -6.69
N ASP A 39 10.77 2.62 -6.12
CA ASP A 39 10.64 1.30 -5.48
C ASP A 39 10.55 0.19 -6.56
N VAL A 40 11.69 -0.04 -7.22
CA VAL A 40 11.85 -1.14 -8.18
C VAL A 40 11.78 -2.50 -7.45
N SER A 41 12.10 -2.53 -6.16
CA SER A 41 12.03 -3.72 -5.30
C SER A 41 10.60 -4.17 -5.04
N GLY A 42 9.71 -3.24 -4.64
CA GLY A 42 8.30 -3.52 -4.42
C GLY A 42 7.57 -3.97 -5.70
N THR A 43 8.04 -3.54 -6.87
CA THR A 43 7.48 -3.97 -8.16
C THR A 43 7.80 -5.44 -8.45
N LEU A 44 9.02 -5.90 -8.16
CA LEU A 44 9.43 -7.29 -8.37
C LEU A 44 8.69 -8.27 -7.44
N ASP A 45 8.48 -7.86 -6.17
CA ASP A 45 7.70 -8.63 -5.21
C ASP A 45 6.20 -8.64 -5.54
N ARG A 46 5.65 -7.53 -6.07
CA ARG A 46 4.27 -7.50 -6.59
C ARG A 46 4.10 -8.44 -7.79
N VAL A 47 5.06 -8.47 -8.72
CA VAL A 47 5.05 -9.40 -9.86
C VAL A 47 5.17 -10.85 -9.39
N ARG A 48 6.03 -11.12 -8.39
CA ARG A 48 6.15 -12.46 -7.80
C ARG A 48 4.85 -12.90 -7.12
N ARG A 49 4.17 -12.00 -6.40
CA ARG A 49 2.86 -12.26 -5.78
C ARG A 49 1.76 -12.48 -6.81
N LEU A 50 1.76 -11.72 -7.91
CA LEU A 50 0.85 -11.92 -9.04
C LEU A 50 1.07 -13.26 -9.74
N LYS A 51 2.32 -13.73 -9.84
CA LYS A 51 2.63 -15.05 -10.40
C LYS A 51 2.17 -16.21 -9.50
N THR A 52 2.17 -16.02 -8.18
CA THR A 52 1.68 -17.01 -7.21
C THR A 52 0.18 -17.00 -7.00
N LEU A 53 -0.53 -15.95 -7.44
CA LEU A 53 -1.97 -15.95 -7.53
C LEU A 53 -2.38 -16.91 -8.64
N GLN A 54 -2.60 -18.17 -8.27
CA GLN A 54 -3.38 -19.10 -9.07
C GLN A 54 -4.82 -18.56 -9.06
N LEU A 55 -5.10 -17.68 -10.01
CA LEU A 55 -6.46 -17.21 -10.26
C LEU A 55 -7.25 -18.45 -10.67
N GLU A 56 -8.13 -18.92 -9.78
CA GLU A 56 -9.03 -20.00 -10.11
C GLU A 56 -9.96 -19.55 -11.23
N THR A 57 -9.60 -19.90 -12.47
CA THR A 57 -10.37 -19.60 -13.66
C THR A 57 -11.61 -20.49 -13.80
N SER A 58 -11.86 -21.37 -12.82
CA SER A 58 -13.05 -22.22 -12.72
C SER A 58 -14.33 -21.39 -12.69
N VAL A 59 -14.30 -20.20 -12.07
CA VAL A 59 -15.43 -19.25 -12.02
C VAL A 59 -15.87 -18.80 -13.42
N PHE A 60 -14.93 -18.68 -14.38
CA PHE A 60 -15.28 -18.31 -15.76
C PHE A 60 -15.92 -19.46 -16.56
N GLN A 61 -15.97 -20.67 -16.00
CA GLN A 61 -16.65 -21.80 -16.63
C GLN A 61 -18.14 -21.90 -16.24
N ASP A 62 -18.57 -21.11 -15.24
CA ASP A 62 -19.96 -21.02 -14.81
C ASP A 62 -20.85 -20.57 -15.99
N PRO A 63 -21.99 -21.25 -16.22
CA PRO A 63 -22.97 -20.85 -17.24
C PRO A 63 -23.33 -19.36 -17.20
N ALA A 64 -23.37 -18.72 -16.03
CA ALA A 64 -23.65 -17.30 -15.88
C ALA A 64 -22.64 -16.40 -16.63
N PHE A 65 -21.36 -16.79 -16.69
CA PHE A 65 -20.32 -16.05 -17.40
C PHE A 65 -20.30 -16.33 -18.91
N LYS A 66 -20.75 -17.51 -19.36
CA LYS A 66 -20.85 -17.85 -20.78
C LYS A 66 -21.99 -17.12 -21.50
N ILE A 67 -23.00 -16.66 -20.75
CA ILE A 67 -24.15 -15.92 -21.27
C ILE A 67 -23.83 -14.42 -21.42
N LEU A 68 -22.72 -13.94 -20.84
CA LEU A 68 -22.30 -12.55 -20.97
C LEU A 68 -21.90 -12.25 -22.42
N LYS A 69 -22.73 -11.45 -23.08
CA LYS A 69 -22.46 -10.95 -24.44
C LYS A 69 -21.18 -10.10 -24.41
N PRO A 70 -20.22 -10.31 -25.33
CA PRO A 70 -19.03 -9.47 -25.39
C PRO A 70 -19.47 -8.02 -25.59
N LEU A 71 -18.94 -7.11 -24.76
CA LEU A 71 -19.21 -5.69 -24.95
C LEU A 71 -18.73 -5.28 -26.35
N PRO A 72 -19.47 -4.40 -27.05
CA PRO A 72 -19.01 -3.87 -28.32
C PRO A 72 -17.64 -3.24 -28.09
N ARG A 73 -16.66 -3.66 -28.89
CA ARG A 73 -15.32 -3.08 -28.86
C ARG A 73 -15.49 -1.59 -29.13
N LYS A 74 -15.30 -0.76 -28.10
CA LYS A 74 -15.12 0.67 -28.35
C LYS A 74 -13.84 0.79 -29.13
N ASP A 75 -13.95 1.26 -30.37
CA ASP A 75 -12.80 1.63 -31.17
C ASP A 75 -11.95 2.59 -30.32
N ARG A 76 -10.71 2.18 -30.05
CA ARG A 76 -9.79 3.05 -29.31
C ARG A 76 -9.59 4.28 -30.19
N PRO A 77 -9.77 5.50 -29.65
CA PRO A 77 -9.43 6.69 -30.42
C PRO A 77 -7.98 6.56 -30.87
N SER A 78 -7.71 6.87 -32.13
CA SER A 78 -6.35 6.94 -32.66
C SER A 78 -5.55 7.89 -31.77
N VAL A 79 -4.56 7.36 -31.05
CA VAL A 79 -3.69 8.18 -30.21
C VAL A 79 -2.84 9.01 -31.16
N ILE A 80 -3.14 10.30 -31.27
CA ILE A 80 -2.28 11.25 -31.96
C ILE A 80 -1.10 11.51 -31.02
N PRO A 81 0.14 11.12 -31.37
CA PRO A 81 1.29 11.42 -30.53
C PRO A 81 1.43 12.94 -30.39
N GLY A 82 1.65 13.41 -29.15
CA GLY A 82 1.95 14.80 -28.87
C GLY A 82 3.35 15.20 -29.36
N ARG A 83 3.76 16.43 -29.06
CA ARG A 83 5.11 16.92 -29.36
C ARG A 83 6.17 15.98 -28.76
N GLU A 84 7.19 15.66 -29.55
CA GLU A 84 8.34 14.89 -29.09
C GLU A 84 8.99 15.54 -27.86
N ASN A 85 9.48 14.70 -26.94
CA ASN A 85 10.10 15.17 -25.71
C ASN A 85 11.43 15.88 -26.05
N PRO A 86 11.59 17.19 -25.75
CA PRO A 86 12.81 17.92 -26.08
C PRO A 86 14.00 17.61 -25.14
N PHE A 87 13.81 16.76 -24.14
CA PHE A 87 14.83 16.39 -23.14
C PHE A 87 15.35 14.96 -23.31
N VAL A 88 15.07 14.29 -24.43
CA VAL A 88 15.67 12.96 -24.68
C VAL A 88 17.14 13.17 -25.07
N PRO A 89 18.12 12.70 -24.27
CA PRO A 89 19.52 12.70 -24.69
C PRO A 89 19.65 11.69 -25.84
N PHE A 90 20.22 12.16 -26.95
CA PHE A 90 20.54 11.34 -28.12
C PHE A 90 21.59 10.27 -27.80
#